data_AF-A0A6P1EQA5-F1
#
_entry.id   AF-A0A6P1EQA5-F1
#
_cell.length_a   1.000
_cell.length_b   1.000
_cell.length_c   1.000
_cell.angle_alpha   90.00
_cell.angle_beta   90.00
_cell.angle_gamma   90.00
#
_symmetry.space_group_name_H-M   'P 1'
#
loop_
_entity.id
_entity.type
_entity.pdbx_description
1 polymer ?
#
loop_
_entity_poly.entity_id
_entity_poly.type
_entity_poly.pdbx_seq_one_letter_code
_entity_poly.pdbx_strand_id
1 'polypeptide(L)'
;MQVRGSEAVDPHFGMSLLLVEKTAAGLLWAYNAAHLQALHDYATASLRESTGIANGSMFSRLPQWMKLARNRVLLQKATARLIAKANAIL
;
A
#
# COMPACT_ATOMS: atom_id res chain seq x y z
N MET A 1 -10.16 -8.29 -11.10
CA MET A 1 -9.09 -9.31 -10.95
C MET A 1 -8.42 -9.11 -9.60
N GLN A 2 -8.65 -10.02 -8.65
CA GLN A 2 -7.91 -10.04 -7.40
C GLN A 2 -6.60 -10.76 -7.70
N VAL A 3 -5.49 -10.02 -7.78
CA VAL A 3 -4.17 -10.62 -7.99
C VAL A 3 -3.85 -11.49 -6.78
N ARG A 4 -4.16 -12.78 -6.88
CA ARG A 4 -3.52 -13.85 -6.11
C ARG A 4 -2.13 -14.06 -6.72
N GLY A 5 -1.30 -13.03 -6.68
CA GLY A 5 0.06 -13.05 -7.20
C GLY A 5 1.02 -13.05 -6.03
N SER A 6 1.89 -14.06 -5.98
CA SER A 6 3.01 -14.15 -5.06
C SER A 6 4.05 -13.05 -5.24
N GLU A 7 3.92 -12.22 -6.28
CA GLU A 7 4.85 -11.14 -6.63
C GLU A 7 4.09 -9.84 -6.88
N ALA A 8 4.56 -8.76 -6.27
CA ALA A 8 4.08 -7.41 -6.56
C ALA A 8 4.92 -6.87 -7.72
N VAL A 9 4.30 -6.71 -8.89
CA VAL A 9 4.95 -6.24 -10.12
C VAL A 9 4.44 -4.84 -10.45
N ASP A 10 5.37 -3.95 -10.79
CA ASP A 10 5.04 -2.62 -11.29
C ASP A 10 4.28 -2.72 -12.63
N PRO A 11 3.07 -2.13 -12.75
CA PRO A 11 2.25 -2.26 -13.95
C PRO A 11 2.75 -1.43 -15.15
N HIS A 12 3.69 -0.51 -14.95
CA HIS A 12 4.22 0.36 -16.00
C HIS A 12 5.52 -0.19 -16.60
N PHE A 13 6.38 -0.78 -15.78
CA PHE A 13 7.71 -1.26 -16.17
C PHE A 13 7.85 -2.78 -16.10
N GLY A 14 6.89 -3.49 -15.51
CA GLY A 14 6.95 -4.96 -15.36
C GLY A 14 7.99 -5.44 -14.37
N MET A 15 8.52 -4.56 -13.51
CA MET A 15 9.60 -4.86 -12.56
C MET A 15 9.04 -5.33 -11.21
N SER A 16 9.74 -6.26 -10.56
CA SER A 16 9.43 -6.68 -9.19
C SER A 16 9.60 -5.52 -8.22
N LEU A 17 8.58 -5.25 -7.41
CA LEU A 17 8.64 -4.23 -6.36
C LEU A 17 9.46 -4.76 -5.18
N LEU A 18 10.33 -3.89 -4.63
CA LEU A 18 11.17 -4.22 -3.49
C LEU A 18 10.44 -4.01 -2.15
N LEU A 19 9.56 -3.02 -2.08
CA LEU A 19 8.79 -2.70 -0.88
C LEU A 19 7.50 -3.51 -0.86
N VAL A 20 7.57 -4.73 -0.31
CA VAL A 20 6.47 -5.68 -0.32
C VAL A 20 6.31 -6.35 1.05
N GLU A 21 5.07 -6.54 1.50
CA GLU A 21 4.76 -7.27 2.73
C GLU A 21 3.49 -8.12 2.58
N LYS A 22 3.57 -9.41 2.95
CA LYS A 22 2.39 -10.28 3.01
C LYS A 22 1.56 -9.97 4.26
N THR A 23 0.26 -9.80 4.09
CA THR A 23 -0.70 -9.63 5.19
C THR A 23 -1.83 -10.64 5.08
N ALA A 24 -2.63 -10.80 6.13
CA ALA A 24 -3.81 -11.66 6.11
C ALA A 24 -4.88 -11.20 5.09
N ALA A 25 -4.89 -9.92 4.69
CA ALA A 25 -5.88 -9.37 3.75
C ALA A 25 -5.38 -9.33 2.29
N GLY A 26 -4.07 -9.44 2.07
CA GLY A 26 -3.46 -9.34 0.75
C GLY A 26 -2.00 -8.90 0.82
N LEU A 27 -1.40 -8.71 -0.35
CA LEU A 27 -0.02 -8.24 -0.49
C LEU A 27 0.02 -6.72 -0.43
N LEU A 28 0.68 -6.16 0.60
CA LEU A 28 1.05 -4.75 0.65
C LEU A 28 2.24 -4.51 -0.25
N TRP A 29 2.21 -3.43 -1.01
CA TRP A 29 3.32 -2.99 -1.83
C TRP A 29 3.36 -1.46 -1.92
N ALA A 30 4.54 -0.92 -2.20
CA ALA A 30 4.75 0.49 -2.48
C ALA A 30 5.78 0.66 -3.61
N TYR A 31 5.70 1.78 -4.33
CA TYR A 31 6.60 2.08 -5.45
C TYR A 31 7.97 2.56 -4.96
N ASN A 32 7.99 3.31 -3.87
CA ASN A 32 9.17 3.88 -3.24
C ASN A 32 8.84 4.25 -1.78
N ALA A 33 9.83 4.72 -1.03
CA ALA A 33 9.67 5.10 0.38
C ALA A 33 8.63 6.22 0.58
N ALA A 34 8.55 7.18 -0.33
CA ALA A 34 7.56 8.27 -0.25
C ALA A 34 6.12 7.75 -0.43
N HIS A 35 5.88 6.82 -1.36
CA HIS A 35 4.59 6.14 -1.51
C HIS A 35 4.26 5.32 -0.25
N LEU A 36 5.25 4.61 0.31
CA LEU A 36 5.03 3.83 1.53
C LEU A 36 4.63 4.72 2.72
N GLN A 37 5.26 5.89 2.87
CA GLN A 37 4.89 6.87 3.87
C GLN A 37 3.48 7.43 3.63
N ALA A 38 3.15 7.79 2.39
CA ALA A 38 1.81 8.26 2.04
C ALA A 38 0.71 7.21 2.34
N LEU A 39 1.00 5.92 2.15
CA LEU A 39 0.10 4.83 2.55
C LEU A 39 -0.06 4.73 4.07
N HIS A 40 1.03 4.95 4.83
CA HIS A 40 0.99 4.99 6.28
C HIS A 40 0.11 6.14 6.78
N ASP A 41 0.32 7.34 6.24
CA ASP A 41 -0.43 8.53 6.61
C ASP A 41 -1.92 8.38 6.25
N TYR A 42 -2.23 7.80 5.09
CA TYR A 42 -3.60 7.43 4.72
C TYR A 42 -4.24 6.40 5.67
N ALA A 43 -3.45 5.49 6.23
CA ALA A 43 -3.92 4.50 7.19
C ALA A 43 -4.16 5.11 8.58
N THR A 44 -3.40 6.13 8.97
CA THR A 44 -3.47 6.79 10.28
C THR A 44 -4.40 8.01 10.30
N ALA A 45 -4.75 8.57 9.15
CA ALA A 45 -5.67 9.70 9.02
C ALA A 45 -7.06 9.39 9.62
N SER A 46 -7.55 10.30 10.47
CA SER A 46 -8.87 10.18 11.13
C SER A 46 -10.04 10.28 10.14
N LEU A 47 -9.87 11.07 9.09
CA LEU A 47 -10.79 11.15 7.95
C LEU A 47 -10.00 10.82 6.68
N ARG A 48 -10.46 9.81 5.93
CA ARG A 48 -9.90 9.50 4.61
C ARG A 48 -10.64 10.36 3.60
N GLU A 49 -10.04 11.46 3.19
CA GLU A 49 -10.60 12.28 2.12
C GLU A 49 -10.56 11.50 0.81
N SER A 50 -11.72 11.02 0.38
CA SER A 50 -11.91 10.57 -1.00
C SER A 50 -11.97 11.82 -1.88
N THR A 51 -10.82 12.46 -2.11
CA THR A 51 -10.73 13.57 -3.06
C THR A 51 -11.32 13.09 -4.39
N GLY A 52 -12.41 13.70 -4.83
CA GLY A 52 -13.32 13.24 -5.90
C GLY A 52 -12.74 13.11 -7.31
N ILE A 53 -11.42 13.02 -7.45
CA ILE A 53 -10.74 12.69 -8.69
C ILE A 53 -10.71 11.16 -8.80
N ALA A 54 -11.81 10.60 -9.27
CA ALA A 54 -12.11 9.17 -9.25
C ALA A 54 -11.02 8.24 -9.81
N ASN A 55 -10.06 8.73 -10.62
CA ASN A 55 -9.00 7.93 -11.25
C ASN A 55 -7.61 8.60 -11.30
N GLY A 56 -7.41 9.75 -10.63
CA GLY A 56 -6.17 10.54 -10.76
C GLY A 56 -5.15 10.30 -9.65
N SER A 57 -5.60 9.92 -8.45
CA SER A 57 -4.71 9.75 -7.30
C SER A 57 -4.10 8.35 -7.25
N MET A 58 -2.90 8.25 -6.67
CA MET A 58 -2.24 6.97 -6.39
C MET A 58 -3.14 6.04 -5.55
N PHE A 59 -3.94 6.62 -4.64
CA PHE A 59 -4.88 5.89 -3.79
C PHE A 59 -6.04 5.25 -4.57
N SER A 60 -6.48 5.85 -5.67
CA SER A 60 -7.57 5.28 -6.51
C SER A 60 -7.23 3.88 -7.04
N ARG A 61 -5.95 3.69 -7.39
CA ARG A 61 -5.38 2.44 -7.95
C ARG A 61 -5.11 1.37 -6.89
N LEU A 62 -5.30 1.66 -5.61
CA LEU A 62 -5.04 0.68 -4.57
C LEU A 62 -6.02 -0.48 -4.61
N PRO A 63 -5.54 -1.72 -4.35
CA PRO A 63 -6.41 -2.86 -4.12
C PRO A 63 -7.52 -2.53 -3.11
N GLN A 64 -8.72 -3.02 -3.39
CA GLN A 64 -9.90 -2.72 -2.57
C GLN A 64 -9.66 -3.01 -1.07
N TRP A 65 -8.93 -4.08 -0.75
CA TRP A 65 -8.65 -4.45 0.64
C TRP A 65 -7.92 -3.35 1.42
N MET A 66 -7.03 -2.57 0.80
CA MET A 66 -6.31 -1.48 1.47
C MET A 66 -7.23 -0.31 1.80
N LYS A 67 -8.29 -0.13 1.00
CA LYS A 67 -9.25 0.97 1.15
C LYS A 67 -10.34 0.68 2.19
N LEU A 68 -10.62 -0.59 2.46
CA LEU A 68 -11.67 -0.99 3.40
C LEU A 68 -11.38 -0.52 4.84
N ALA A 69 -12.38 0.09 5.47
CA ALA A 69 -12.27 0.61 6.84
C ALA A 69 -11.88 -0.48 7.86
N ARG A 70 -12.44 -1.69 7.74
CA ARG A 70 -12.10 -2.83 8.61
C ARG A 70 -10.63 -3.23 8.60
N ASN A 71 -9.90 -2.90 7.52
CA ASN A 71 -8.49 -3.23 7.37
C ASN A 71 -7.56 -2.09 7.80
N ARG A 72 -8.09 -0.98 8.35
CA ARG A 72 -7.29 0.21 8.71
C ARG A 72 -6.15 -0.11 9.67
N VAL A 73 -6.43 -0.82 10.76
CA VAL A 73 -5.41 -1.21 11.75
C VAL A 73 -4.38 -2.16 11.14
N LEU A 74 -4.82 -3.09 10.29
CA LEU A 74 -3.94 -4.01 9.59
C LEU A 74 -2.98 -3.25 8.65
N LEU A 75 -3.51 -2.31 7.86
CA LEU A 75 -2.73 -1.49 6.93
C LEU A 75 -1.73 -0.60 7.68
N GLN A 76 -2.15 0.05 8.76
CA GLN A 76 -1.28 0.86 9.61
C GLN A 76 -0.11 0.04 10.16
N LYS A 77 -0.38 -1.15 10.73
CA LYS A 77 0.67 -2.00 11.29
C LYS A 77 1.60 -2.56 10.21
N ALA A 78 1.07 -2.91 9.04
CA ALA A 78 1.86 -3.41 7.92
C ALA A 78 2.81 -2.31 7.39
N THR A 79 2.27 -1.14 7.03
CA THR A 79 3.09 -0.01 6.57
C THR A 79 4.18 0.37 7.58
N ALA A 80 3.89 0.43 8.87
CA ALA A 80 4.90 0.68 9.90
C ALA A 80 6.02 -0.38 9.93
N ARG A 81 5.67 -1.67 9.83
CA ARG A 81 6.67 -2.75 9.76
C ARG A 81 7.53 -2.67 8.51
N LEU A 82 6.90 -2.38 7.36
CA LEU A 82 7.61 -2.30 6.09
C LEU A 82 8.55 -1.07 6.04
N ILE A 83 8.16 0.07 6.64
CA ILE A 83 9.03 1.24 6.82
C ILE A 83 10.26 0.86 7.66
N ALA A 84 10.05 0.20 8.80
CA ALA A 84 11.15 -0.24 9.66
C ALA A 84 12.12 -1.18 8.93
N LYS A 85 11.60 -2.11 8.11
CA LYS A 85 12.44 -2.99 7.26
C LYS A 85 13.20 -2.22 6.19
N ALA A 86 12.55 -1.28 5.51
CA ALA A 86 13.19 -0.47 4.47
C ALA A 86 14.35 0.36 5.04
N ASN A 87 14.17 0.94 6.23
CA ASN A 87 15.21 1.70 6.92
C ASN A 87 16.35 0.86 7.47
N ALA A 88 16.16 -0.45 7.66
CA ALA A 88 17.21 -1.35 8.14
C ALA A 88 18.12 -1.89 7.01
N ILE A 89 17.76 -1.63 5.75
CA ILE A 89 18.50 -2.08 4.56
C ILE A 89 19.38 -0.95 3.98
N LEU A 90 19.11 0.31 4.37
CA LEU A 90 19.91 1.50 4.05
C LEU A 90 20.88 1.81 5.18
#